data_AF-A0A821ZLS9-F1
#
_entry.id   AF-A0A821ZLS9-F1
#
_cell.length_a   1.000
_cell.length_b   1.000
_cell.length_c   1.000
_cell.angle_alpha   90.00
_cell.angle_beta   90.00
_cell.angle_gamma   90.00
#
_symmetry.space_group_name_H-M   'P 1'
#
loop_
_entity.id
_entity.type
_entity.pdbx_description
1 polymer ?
#
loop_
_entity_poly.entity_id
_entity_poly.type
_entity_poly.pdbx_seq_one_letter_code
_entity_poly.pdbx_strand_id
1 'polypeptide(L)'
;MHIQFSSDLGTRTQKAKAIAIQHRIEHHTERYNHGFINGHLPLLLFYTIIEVRTGTGKITHTCSIINSGLLIYVSYIYRPVILSILPGTILAIFGWLTYCNVTKLHSTQRRCSFQRGLTSMVLLQTIVVMIPIIPFAIINIYQVVTSSIVKSDYRLSQEQLVYTIANIILY
;
A
#
# COMPACT_ATOMS: atom_id res chain seq x y z
N MET A 1 -57.82 -32.27 2.83
CA MET A 1 -57.47 -31.78 4.18
C MET A 1 -55.98 -31.44 4.16
N HIS A 2 -55.66 -30.18 3.88
CA HIS A 2 -54.29 -29.68 3.68
C HIS A 2 -54.00 -28.68 4.78
N ILE A 3 -52.97 -28.92 5.59
CA ILE A 3 -52.48 -27.97 6.60
C ILE A 3 -51.05 -27.60 6.19
N GLN A 4 -50.87 -26.39 5.66
CA GLN A 4 -49.58 -25.74 5.45
C GLN A 4 -49.68 -24.38 6.15
N PHE A 5 -49.18 -24.28 7.38
CA PHE A 5 -48.98 -23.01 8.08
C PHE A 5 -47.92 -23.21 9.16
N SER A 6 -46.64 -23.08 8.80
CA SER A 6 -45.57 -22.78 9.76
C SER A 6 -44.23 -22.55 9.05
N SER A 7 -44.02 -21.36 8.50
CA SER A 7 -42.68 -20.93 8.05
C SER A 7 -42.44 -19.41 8.10
N ASP A 8 -43.47 -18.59 8.32
CA ASP A 8 -43.36 -17.13 8.20
C ASP A 8 -43.11 -16.38 9.54
N LEU A 9 -43.07 -17.10 10.67
CA LEU A 9 -42.86 -16.47 11.99
C LEU A 9 -41.37 -16.33 12.37
N GLY A 10 -40.47 -17.09 11.75
CA GLY A 10 -39.03 -17.08 12.07
C GLY A 10 -38.24 -15.91 11.46
N THR A 11 -38.70 -15.39 10.32
CA THR A 11 -38.01 -14.35 9.53
C THR A 11 -38.22 -12.95 10.12
N ARG A 12 -39.38 -12.68 10.73
CA ARG A 12 -39.68 -11.38 11.34
C ARG A 12 -38.88 -11.12 12.62
N THR A 13 -38.66 -12.15 13.42
CA THR A 13 -37.91 -12.07 14.69
C THR A 13 -36.40 -11.90 14.46
N GLN A 14 -35.86 -12.44 13.36
CA GLN A 14 -34.45 -12.21 12.98
C GLN A 14 -34.22 -10.79 12.44
N LYS A 15 -35.14 -10.24 11.63
CA LYS A 15 -35.05 -8.85 11.16
C LYS A 15 -35.09 -7.86 12.33
N ALA A 16 -35.94 -8.08 13.33
CA ALA A 16 -36.01 -7.21 14.51
C ALA A 16 -34.72 -7.23 15.34
N LYS A 17 -34.05 -8.38 15.47
CA LYS A 17 -32.74 -8.49 16.15
C LYS A 17 -31.61 -7.80 15.38
N ALA A 18 -31.61 -7.88 14.04
CA ALA A 18 -30.60 -7.21 13.21
C ALA A 18 -30.69 -5.68 13.33
N ILE A 19 -31.91 -5.12 13.35
CA ILE A 19 -32.13 -3.67 13.49
C ILE A 19 -31.72 -3.17 14.90
N ALA A 20 -31.98 -3.95 15.94
CA ALA A 20 -31.58 -3.59 17.31
C ALA A 20 -30.06 -3.61 17.53
N ILE A 21 -29.32 -4.44 16.80
CA ILE A 21 -27.85 -4.47 16.83
C ILE A 21 -27.28 -3.26 16.08
N GLN A 22 -27.85 -2.90 14.94
CA GLN A 22 -27.44 -1.73 14.14
C GLN A 22 -27.53 -0.43 14.97
N HIS A 23 -28.65 -0.22 15.67
CA HIS A 23 -28.87 1.00 16.45
C HIS A 23 -28.01 1.07 17.74
N ARG A 24 -27.51 -0.07 18.23
CA ARG A 24 -26.57 -0.12 19.37
C ARG A 24 -25.13 0.19 18.95
N ILE A 25 -24.76 -0.08 17.70
CA ILE A 25 -23.42 0.24 17.16
C ILE A 25 -23.28 1.75 16.96
N GLU A 26 -24.30 2.42 16.42
CA GLU A 26 -24.28 3.87 16.17
C GLU A 26 -24.11 4.70 17.46
N HIS A 27 -24.79 4.31 18.55
CA HIS A 27 -24.64 4.99 19.84
C HIS A 27 -23.28 4.80 20.52
N HIS A 28 -22.50 3.78 20.14
CA HIS A 28 -21.13 3.61 20.65
C HIS A 28 -20.11 4.42 19.85
N THR A 29 -20.39 4.74 18.59
CA THR A 29 -19.51 5.56 17.75
C THR A 29 -19.49 7.03 18.17
N GLU A 30 -20.61 7.58 18.68
CA GLU A 30 -20.67 8.99 19.10
C GLU A 30 -19.94 9.29 20.41
N ARG A 31 -19.75 8.31 21.30
CA ARG A 31 -19.08 8.54 22.60
C ARG A 31 -17.56 8.66 22.52
N TYR A 32 -16.93 8.29 21.42
CA TYR A 32 -15.46 8.33 21.29
C TYR A 32 -14.91 9.67 20.78
N ASN A 33 -15.76 10.64 20.42
CA ASN A 33 -15.32 11.91 19.85
C ASN A 33 -14.99 13.02 20.86
N HIS A 34 -15.16 12.79 22.18
CA HIS A 34 -15.14 13.90 23.15
C HIS A 34 -13.99 13.92 24.16
N GLY A 35 -12.89 13.21 23.94
CA GLY A 35 -11.79 13.20 24.90
C GLY A 35 -10.40 13.08 24.29
N PHE A 36 -9.92 14.09 23.55
CA PHE A 36 -8.48 14.27 23.37
C PHE A 36 -8.11 15.72 23.05
N ILE A 37 -8.11 16.56 24.09
CA ILE A 37 -7.37 17.83 24.09
C ILE A 37 -6.16 17.61 25.01
N ASN A 38 -4.96 17.57 24.44
CA ASN A 38 -3.79 18.30 24.93
C ASN A 38 -2.60 18.11 23.97
N GLY A 39 -1.94 19.23 23.68
CA GLY A 39 -1.04 19.43 22.57
C GLY A 39 0.17 18.50 22.54
N HIS A 40 0.34 17.84 21.39
CA HIS A 40 1.58 17.45 20.73
C HIS A 40 1.22 16.35 19.72
N LEU A 41 0.90 16.71 18.47
CA LEU A 41 1.25 16.02 17.21
C LEU A 41 0.24 16.38 16.09
N PRO A 42 0.61 17.20 15.09
CA PRO A 42 -0.21 17.40 13.89
C PRO A 42 -0.30 16.14 13.00
N LEU A 43 0.45 15.07 13.29
CA LEU A 43 0.37 13.77 12.59
C LEU A 43 -0.81 12.90 13.05
N LEU A 44 -1.33 13.08 14.26
CA LEU A 44 -2.49 12.33 14.77
C LEU A 44 -3.83 12.82 14.19
N LEU A 45 -3.85 13.99 13.56
CA LEU A 45 -5.04 14.54 12.90
C LEU A 45 -5.47 13.76 11.64
N PHE A 46 -4.59 12.90 11.12
CA PHE A 46 -4.85 12.16 9.89
C PHE A 46 -5.12 10.67 10.11
N TYR A 47 -4.83 10.13 11.29
CA TYR A 47 -4.91 8.70 11.57
C TYR A 47 -5.74 8.44 12.83
N THR A 48 -6.85 7.70 12.70
CA THR A 48 -7.57 7.11 13.83
C THR A 48 -6.98 5.76 14.16
N ILE A 49 -6.89 5.43 15.44
CA ILE A 49 -6.67 4.06 15.89
C ILE A 49 -8.05 3.37 15.88
N ILE A 50 -8.20 2.33 15.05
CA ILE A 50 -9.38 1.48 15.02
C ILE A 50 -9.08 0.12 15.64
N GLU A 51 -10.02 -0.39 16.43
CA GLU A 51 -9.95 -1.73 17.01
C GLU A 51 -10.51 -2.76 16.02
N VAL A 52 -9.63 -3.60 15.49
CA VAL A 52 -10.00 -4.70 14.59
C VAL A 52 -9.92 -6.00 15.36
N ARG A 53 -11.04 -6.72 15.44
CA ARG A 53 -11.09 -8.06 16.01
C ARG A 53 -10.63 -9.07 14.96
N THR A 54 -9.51 -9.74 15.21
CA THR A 54 -9.02 -10.81 14.33
C THR A 54 -9.93 -12.05 14.42
N GLY A 55 -9.85 -12.94 13.42
CA GLY A 55 -10.62 -14.21 13.41
C GLY A 55 -10.35 -15.14 14.61
N THR A 56 -9.28 -14.87 15.38
CA THR A 56 -8.94 -15.55 16.64
C THR A 56 -9.55 -14.89 17.89
N GLY A 57 -10.34 -13.82 17.73
CA GLY A 57 -10.95 -13.07 18.83
C GLY A 57 -10.03 -12.04 19.51
N LYS A 58 -8.77 -11.92 19.08
CA LYS A 58 -7.81 -10.94 19.60
C LYS A 58 -8.15 -9.55 19.06
N ILE A 59 -8.13 -8.55 19.95
CA ILE A 59 -8.28 -7.14 19.56
C ILE A 59 -6.91 -6.64 19.13
N THR A 60 -6.82 -6.13 17.90
CA THR A 60 -5.63 -5.49 17.35
C THR A 60 -5.95 -4.04 17.00
N HIS A 61 -5.14 -3.12 17.51
CA HIS A 61 -5.23 -1.71 17.15
C HIS A 61 -4.53 -1.51 15.79
N THR A 62 -5.27 -1.01 14.80
CA THR A 62 -4.71 -0.64 13.50
C THR A 62 -4.92 0.84 13.23
N CYS A 63 -3.98 1.48 12.55
CA CYS A 63 -4.11 2.89 12.18
C CYS A 63 -4.81 3.01 10.84
N SER A 64 -5.92 3.76 10.79
CA SER A 64 -6.66 4.06 9.57
C SER A 64 -6.63 5.56 9.29
N ILE A 65 -6.46 5.94 8.02
CA ILE A 65 -6.45 7.33 7.59
C ILE A 65 -7.88 7.87 7.60
N ILE A 66 -8.11 8.96 8.32
CA ILE A 66 -9.44 9.59 8.51
C ILE A 66 -9.87 10.32 7.23
N ASN A 67 -8.91 10.99 6.58
CA ASN A 67 -9.19 11.85 5.44
C ASN A 67 -9.11 11.04 4.14
N SER A 68 -10.25 10.78 3.51
CA SER A 68 -10.35 10.08 2.23
C SER A 68 -9.56 10.78 1.11
N GLY A 69 -9.50 12.12 1.11
CA GLY A 69 -8.67 12.88 0.16
C GLY A 69 -7.17 12.62 0.36
N LEU A 70 -6.71 12.55 1.62
CA LEU A 70 -5.33 12.17 1.93
C LEU A 70 -5.04 10.71 1.54
N LEU A 71 -5.99 9.79 1.77
CA LEU A 71 -5.86 8.39 1.36
C LEU A 71 -5.67 8.28 -0.15
N ILE A 72 -6.45 9.03 -0.93
CA ILE A 72 -6.34 9.09 -2.40
C ILE A 72 -4.99 9.67 -2.79
N TYR A 73 -4.60 10.81 -2.22
CA TYR A 73 -3.30 11.42 -2.52
C TYR A 73 -2.13 10.47 -2.23
N VAL A 74 -2.13 9.82 -1.07
CA VAL A 74 -1.05 8.90 -0.66
C VAL A 74 -1.02 7.67 -1.57
N SER A 75 -2.18 7.10 -1.90
CA SER A 75 -2.27 5.87 -2.68
C SER A 75 -1.99 6.08 -4.17
N TYR A 76 -2.49 7.17 -4.77
CA TYR A 76 -2.41 7.41 -6.22
C TYR A 76 -1.24 8.29 -6.64
N ILE A 77 -0.76 9.20 -5.78
CA ILE A 77 0.30 10.15 -6.14
C ILE A 77 1.59 9.81 -5.38
N TYR A 78 1.55 9.83 -4.05
CA TYR A 78 2.77 9.71 -3.25
C TYR A 78 3.49 8.36 -3.45
N ARG A 79 2.78 7.23 -3.28
CA ARG A 79 3.37 5.90 -3.39
C ARG A 79 3.90 5.55 -4.79
N PRO A 80 3.13 5.68 -5.87
CA PRO A 80 3.65 5.30 -7.19
C PRO A 80 4.61 6.35 -7.76
N VAL A 81 4.32 7.64 -7.62
CA VAL A 81 5.10 8.69 -8.29
C VAL A 81 6.38 9.02 -7.53
N ILE A 82 6.25 9.36 -6.24
CA ILE A 82 7.38 9.87 -5.46
C ILE A 82 8.30 8.73 -5.03
N LEU A 83 7.75 7.60 -4.57
CA LEU A 83 8.55 6.49 -4.06
C LEU A 83 9.07 5.54 -5.14
N SER A 84 8.48 5.49 -6.33
CA SER A 84 8.92 4.56 -7.40
C SER A 84 9.40 5.25 -8.67
N ILE A 85 8.56 6.06 -9.32
CA ILE A 85 8.86 6.63 -10.65
C ILE A 85 9.98 7.68 -10.56
N LEU A 86 9.92 8.59 -9.60
CA LEU A 86 10.91 9.66 -9.45
C LEU A 86 12.34 9.14 -9.21
N PRO A 87 12.62 8.26 -8.22
CA PRO A 87 13.96 7.74 -8.02
C PRO A 87 14.43 6.89 -9.20
N GLY A 88 13.54 6.09 -9.82
CA GLY A 88 13.88 5.29 -10.99
C GLY A 88 14.27 6.13 -12.21
N THR A 89 13.55 7.22 -12.47
CA THR A 89 13.86 8.14 -13.58
C THR A 89 15.16 8.91 -13.35
N ILE A 90 15.41 9.39 -12.13
CA ILE A 90 16.66 10.05 -11.76
C ILE A 90 17.84 9.09 -11.95
N LEU A 91 17.75 7.86 -11.43
CA LEU A 91 18.77 6.84 -11.61
C LEU A 91 18.99 6.48 -13.08
N ALA A 92 17.93 6.35 -13.86
CA ALA A 92 18.03 6.07 -15.30
C ALA A 92 18.74 7.21 -16.06
N ILE A 93 18.43 8.47 -15.76
CA ILE A 93 19.06 9.63 -16.38
C ILE A 93 20.56 9.68 -16.01
N PHE A 94 20.90 9.50 -14.73
CA PHE A 94 22.30 9.48 -14.30
C PHE A 94 23.07 8.28 -14.86
N GLY A 95 22.45 7.10 -14.91
CA GLY A 95 23.02 5.91 -15.54
C GLY A 95 23.28 6.12 -17.02
N TRP A 96 22.32 6.74 -17.74
CA TRP A 96 22.45 7.08 -19.15
C TRP A 96 23.57 8.11 -19.41
N LEU A 97 23.59 9.20 -18.64
CA LEU A 97 24.66 10.22 -18.71
C LEU A 97 26.03 9.59 -18.46
N THR A 98 26.12 8.71 -17.46
CA THR A 98 27.33 7.97 -17.13
C THR A 98 27.76 7.09 -18.29
N TYR A 99 26.85 6.34 -18.89
CA TYR A 99 27.11 5.51 -20.06
C TYR A 99 27.60 6.34 -21.25
N CYS A 100 26.91 7.43 -21.60
CA CYS A 100 27.32 8.32 -22.69
C CYS A 100 28.71 8.93 -22.44
N ASN A 101 29.01 9.32 -21.21
CA ASN A 101 30.30 9.86 -20.83
C ASN A 101 31.41 8.80 -20.94
N VAL A 102 31.17 7.55 -20.52
CA VAL A 102 32.13 6.45 -20.69
C VAL A 102 32.43 6.18 -22.15
N THR A 103 31.39 6.08 -22.99
CA THR A 103 31.54 5.77 -24.41
C THR A 103 32.32 6.87 -25.15
N LYS A 104 32.04 8.15 -24.85
CA LYS A 104 32.80 9.28 -25.42
C LYS A 104 34.23 9.36 -24.89
N LEU A 105 34.47 9.08 -23.60
CA LEU A 105 35.82 9.01 -23.04
C LEU A 105 36.66 7.89 -23.65
N HIS A 106 36.02 6.78 -24.02
CA HIS A 106 36.69 5.63 -24.61
C HIS A 106 37.33 5.98 -25.97
N SER A 107 36.74 6.90 -26.74
CA SER A 107 37.30 7.35 -28.02
C SER A 107 38.43 8.38 -27.90
N THR A 108 38.49 9.14 -26.79
CA THR A 108 39.32 10.36 -26.74
C THR A 108 40.65 10.20 -26.00
N GLN A 109 40.82 9.32 -25.00
CA GLN A 109 42.12 9.23 -24.31
C GLN A 109 42.33 7.98 -23.44
N ARG A 110 43.59 7.52 -23.39
CA ARG A 110 44.17 6.61 -22.39
C ARG A 110 43.94 7.17 -20.97
N ARG A 111 42.78 6.95 -20.37
CA ARG A 111 42.55 7.23 -18.94
C ARG A 111 43.05 6.07 -18.09
N CYS A 112 43.66 6.40 -16.94
CA CYS A 112 44.04 5.46 -15.88
C CYS A 112 42.94 4.41 -15.66
N SER A 113 43.31 3.13 -15.62
CA SER A 113 42.39 2.00 -15.40
C SER A 113 41.45 2.22 -14.22
N PHE A 114 41.90 2.98 -13.20
CA PHE A 114 41.15 3.37 -12.03
C PHE A 114 39.83 4.11 -12.34
N GLN A 115 39.82 5.09 -13.25
CA GLN A 115 38.58 5.83 -13.59
C GLN A 115 37.59 4.96 -14.36
N ARG A 116 38.07 4.03 -15.19
CA ARG A 116 37.21 3.04 -15.87
C ARG A 116 36.58 2.08 -14.86
N GLY A 117 37.34 1.65 -13.85
CA GLY A 117 36.85 0.80 -12.76
C GLY A 117 35.73 1.46 -11.97
N LEU A 118 35.92 2.71 -11.53
CA LEU A 118 34.90 3.46 -10.80
C LEU A 118 33.61 3.63 -11.62
N THR A 119 33.73 3.93 -12.91
CA THR A 119 32.54 4.18 -13.73
C THR A 119 31.77 2.89 -14.04
N SER A 120 32.48 1.78 -14.25
CA SER A 120 31.89 0.45 -14.38
C SER A 120 31.17 0.03 -13.09
N MET A 121 31.76 0.31 -11.93
CA MET A 121 31.16 0.04 -10.62
C MET A 121 29.85 0.82 -10.42
N VAL A 122 29.82 2.11 -10.75
CA VAL A 122 28.60 2.94 -10.65
C VAL A 122 27.51 2.47 -11.62
N LEU A 123 27.87 2.07 -12.84
CA LEU A 123 26.92 1.49 -13.79
C LEU A 123 26.32 0.18 -13.27
N LEU A 124 27.16 -0.72 -12.77
CA LEU A 124 26.70 -1.98 -12.20
C LEU A 124 25.81 -1.75 -10.97
N GLN A 125 26.18 -0.82 -10.09
CA GLN A 125 25.36 -0.42 -8.95
C GLN A 125 24.01 0.14 -9.39
N THR A 126 23.97 0.96 -10.44
CA THR A 126 22.72 1.49 -11.00
C THR A 126 21.83 0.36 -11.53
N ILE A 127 22.41 -0.60 -12.26
CA ILE A 127 21.66 -1.77 -12.77
C ILE A 127 21.11 -2.61 -11.62
N VAL A 128 21.95 -2.91 -10.61
CA VAL A 128 21.56 -3.71 -9.44
C VAL A 128 20.41 -3.04 -8.67
N VAL A 129 20.43 -1.72 -8.53
CA VAL A 129 19.37 -0.96 -7.85
C VAL A 129 18.09 -0.90 -8.68
N MET A 130 18.18 -0.89 -10.02
CA MET A 130 16.99 -0.86 -10.88
C MET A 130 16.21 -2.19 -10.88
N ILE A 131 16.89 -3.33 -10.72
CA ILE A 131 16.26 -4.66 -10.68
C ILE A 131 15.12 -4.77 -9.65
N PRO A 132 15.28 -4.36 -8.38
CA PRO A 132 14.19 -4.40 -7.39
C PRO A 132 13.20 -3.24 -7.51
N ILE A 133 13.60 -2.08 -8.04
CA ILE A 133 12.70 -0.93 -8.23
C ILE A 133 11.58 -1.24 -9.23
N ILE A 134 11.89 -1.96 -10.31
CA ILE A 134 10.91 -2.32 -11.35
C ILE A 134 9.73 -3.15 -10.81
N PRO A 135 9.93 -4.32 -10.16
CA PRO A 135 8.82 -5.11 -9.61
C PRO A 135 8.06 -4.33 -8.53
N PHE A 136 8.73 -3.51 -7.72
CA PHE A 136 8.07 -2.63 -6.76
C PHE A 136 7.11 -1.64 -7.44
N ALA A 137 7.57 -0.96 -8.50
CA ALA A 137 6.77 0.00 -9.24
C ALA A 137 5.55 -0.68 -9.88
N ILE A 138 5.75 -1.85 -10.52
CA ILE A 138 4.68 -2.64 -11.14
C ILE A 138 3.62 -3.01 -10.10
N ILE A 139 4.06 -3.49 -8.95
CA ILE A 139 3.18 -3.92 -7.86
C ILE A 139 2.36 -2.74 -7.31
N ASN A 140 2.97 -1.58 -7.11
CA ASN A 140 2.25 -0.37 -6.66
C ASN A 140 1.23 0.09 -7.69
N ILE A 141 1.60 0.13 -8.98
CA ILE A 141 0.68 0.51 -10.07
C ILE A 141 -0.49 -0.48 -10.15
N TYR A 142 -0.20 -1.78 -10.09
CA TYR A 142 -1.23 -2.83 -10.07
C TYR A 142 -2.21 -2.66 -8.91
N GLN A 143 -1.71 -2.31 -7.71
CA GLN A 143 -2.51 -2.05 -6.53
C GLN A 143 -3.49 -0.89 -6.75
N VAL A 144 -2.99 0.19 -7.33
CA VAL A 144 -3.77 1.40 -7.65
C VAL A 144 -4.84 1.09 -8.71
N VAL A 145 -4.48 0.40 -9.79
CA VAL A 145 -5.39 0.06 -10.89
C VAL A 145 -6.48 -0.92 -10.44
N THR A 146 -6.13 -1.89 -9.59
CA THR A 146 -7.07 -2.92 -9.11
C THR A 146 -7.79 -2.57 -7.81
N SER A 147 -7.60 -1.35 -7.29
CA SER A 147 -8.18 -0.90 -6.02
C SER A 147 -9.71 -0.89 -6.00
N SER A 148 -10.35 -0.65 -7.15
CA SER A 148 -11.81 -0.62 -7.32
C SER A 148 -12.42 -1.97 -7.69
N ILE A 149 -11.59 -3.00 -7.93
CA ILE A 149 -12.04 -4.32 -8.36
C ILE A 149 -12.29 -5.19 -7.14
N VAL A 150 -13.49 -5.75 -7.01
CA VAL A 150 -13.81 -6.75 -5.98
C VAL A 150 -12.97 -8.00 -6.24
N LYS A 151 -12.14 -8.39 -5.27
CA LYS A 151 -11.22 -9.53 -5.36
C LYS A 151 -11.80 -10.72 -4.58
N SER A 152 -11.64 -11.93 -5.12
CA SER A 152 -11.94 -13.15 -4.35
C SER A 152 -10.85 -13.40 -3.31
N ASP A 153 -11.19 -14.11 -2.23
CA ASP A 153 -10.24 -14.44 -1.16
C ASP A 153 -9.01 -15.21 -1.67
N TYR A 154 -9.21 -16.06 -2.67
CA TYR A 154 -8.14 -16.79 -3.35
C TYR A 154 -7.16 -15.84 -4.06
N ARG A 155 -7.68 -14.86 -4.81
CA ARG A 155 -6.86 -13.86 -5.51
C ARG A 155 -6.15 -12.94 -4.53
N LEU A 156 -6.82 -12.54 -3.44
CA LEU A 156 -6.22 -11.71 -2.39
C LEU A 156 -5.01 -12.41 -1.76
N SER A 157 -5.12 -13.71 -1.49
CA SER A 157 -4.04 -14.52 -0.90
C SER A 157 -2.84 -14.66 -1.83
N GLN A 158 -3.07 -14.84 -3.14
CA GLN A 158 -2.00 -14.87 -4.15
C GLN A 158 -1.30 -13.51 -4.26
N GLU A 159 -2.06 -12.43 -4.33
CA GLU A 159 -1.50 -11.07 -4.37
C GLU A 159 -0.66 -10.81 -3.12
N GLN A 160 -1.15 -11.17 -1.92
CA GLN A 160 -0.42 -11.01 -0.66
C GLN A 160 0.92 -11.77 -0.63
N LEU A 161 0.96 -12.98 -1.20
CA LEU A 161 2.19 -13.75 -1.33
C LEU A 161 3.21 -13.00 -2.21
N VAL A 162 2.77 -12.49 -3.36
CA VAL A 162 3.62 -11.70 -4.26
C VAL A 162 4.11 -10.43 -3.59
N TYR A 163 3.26 -9.71 -2.85
CA TYR A 163 3.65 -8.54 -2.05
C TYR A 163 4.73 -8.88 -1.02
N THR A 164 4.58 -10.02 -0.35
CA THR A 164 5.53 -10.46 0.69
C THR A 164 6.88 -10.79 0.07
N ILE A 165 6.90 -11.53 -1.03
CA ILE A 165 8.13 -11.86 -1.76
C ILE A 165 8.82 -10.59 -2.25
N ALA A 166 8.06 -9.66 -2.85
CA ALA A 166 8.62 -8.39 -3.32
C ALA A 166 9.23 -7.57 -2.18
N ASN A 167 8.56 -7.49 -1.03
CA ASN A 167 9.09 -6.79 0.14
C ASN A 167 10.39 -7.41 0.66
N ILE A 168 10.51 -8.74 0.67
CA ILE A 168 11.74 -9.44 1.09
C ILE A 168 12.91 -9.19 0.11
N ILE A 169 12.62 -8.92 -1.16
CA ILE A 169 13.66 -8.61 -2.15
C ILE A 169 14.16 -7.16 -2.01
N LEU A 170 13.33 -6.26 -1.48
CA LEU A 170 13.63 -4.83 -1.34
C LEU A 170 14.21 -4.44 0.04
N TYR A 171 13.97 -5.24 1.07
CA TYR A 171 14.40 -5.03 2.46
C TYR A 171 15.26 -6.19 2.96
#